data_AF-X1VTJ8-F1
#
_entry.id   AF-X1VTJ8-F1
#
_cell.length_a   1.000
_cell.length_b   1.000
_cell.length_c   1.000
_cell.angle_alpha   90.00
_cell.angle_beta   90.00
_cell.angle_gamma   90.00
#
_symmetry.space_group_name_H-M   'P 1'
#
loop_
_entity.id
_entity.type
_entity.pdbx_description
1 polymer ?
#
loop_
_entity_poly.entity_id
_entity_poly.type
_entity_poly.pdbx_seq_one_letter_code
_entity_poly.pdbx_strand_id
1 'polypeptide(L)'
;GWRWQILLKPKIKIPLGSLFRLNIISQYVNIIIPGRFGEVLRAYLTSKQHKVSGGYVIGTIVIEKILDFIVFVVLWISVPFFFAMEKEVKGFRIALFFCLLATLLLFLFIWRP
;
A
#
# COMPACT_ATOMS: atom_id res chain seq x y z
N GLY A 1 -3.65 -9.95 1.35
CA GLY A 1 -4.10 -11.35 1.26
C GLY A 1 -4.68 -11.67 -0.11
N TRP A 2 -5.95 -11.33 -0.34
CA TRP A 2 -6.65 -11.65 -1.59
C TRP A 2 -6.13 -10.87 -2.82
N ARG A 3 -5.87 -9.55 -2.71
CA ARG A 3 -5.30 -8.75 -3.82
C ARG A 3 -3.94 -9.26 -4.26
N TRP A 4 -3.08 -9.50 -3.28
CA TRP A 4 -1.76 -10.07 -3.52
C TRP A 4 -1.83 -11.47 -4.15
N GLN A 5 -2.84 -12.29 -3.79
CA GLN A 5 -3.10 -13.57 -4.46
C GLN A 5 -3.36 -13.40 -5.96
N ILE A 6 -4.12 -12.36 -6.35
CA ILE A 6 -4.41 -12.04 -7.75
C ILE A 6 -3.12 -11.65 -8.48
N LEU A 7 -2.29 -10.79 -7.87
CA LEU A 7 -1.01 -10.36 -8.45
C LEU A 7 0.00 -11.52 -8.59
N LEU A 8 -0.07 -12.52 -7.71
CA LEU A 8 0.81 -13.69 -7.75
C LEU A 8 0.30 -14.79 -8.70
N LYS A 9 -1.02 -14.85 -8.96
CA LYS A 9 -1.71 -15.85 -9.79
C LYS A 9 -1.04 -16.16 -11.15
N PRO A 10 -0.44 -15.19 -11.89
CA PRO A 10 0.22 -15.48 -13.16
C PRO A 10 1.39 -16.45 -13.07
N LYS A 11 2.10 -16.51 -11.93
CA LYS A 11 3.23 -17.42 -11.71
C LYS A 11 2.96 -18.50 -10.67
N ILE A 12 2.18 -18.18 -9.64
CA ILE A 12 2.01 -19.03 -8.46
C ILE A 12 0.59 -18.91 -7.91
N LYS A 13 -0.05 -20.05 -7.67
CA LYS A 13 -1.33 -20.13 -6.98
C LYS A 13 -1.08 -20.50 -5.53
N ILE A 14 -1.20 -19.51 -4.64
CA ILE A 14 -1.05 -19.71 -3.20
C ILE A 14 -2.45 -19.62 -2.57
N PRO A 15 -2.84 -20.57 -1.69
CA PRO A 15 -4.12 -20.48 -0.99
C PRO A 15 -4.14 -19.27 -0.05
N LEU A 16 -5.30 -18.63 0.06
CA LEU A 16 -5.54 -17.41 0.84
C LEU A 16 -5.10 -17.54 2.30
N GLY A 17 -5.34 -18.69 2.93
CA GLY A 17 -4.91 -18.95 4.31
C GLY A 17 -3.39 -18.95 4.49
N SER A 18 -2.63 -19.37 3.48
CA SER A 18 -1.15 -19.30 3.52
C SER A 18 -0.67 -17.86 3.41
N LEU A 19 -1.24 -17.09 2.48
CA LEU A 19 -0.92 -15.67 2.32
C LEU A 19 -1.31 -14.85 3.57
N PHE A 20 -2.42 -15.22 4.22
CA PHE A 20 -2.86 -14.58 5.45
C PHE A 20 -1.86 -14.82 6.59
N ARG A 21 -1.38 -16.06 6.76
CA ARG A 21 -0.32 -16.39 7.74
C ARG A 21 0.96 -15.60 7.47
N LEU A 22 1.41 -15.52 6.22
CA LEU A 22 2.56 -14.71 5.85
C LEU A 22 2.36 -13.23 6.20
N ASN A 23 1.16 -12.69 5.98
CA ASN A 23 0.83 -11.32 6.35
C ASN A 23 0.89 -11.08 7.86
N ILE A 24 0.39 -12.02 8.68
CA ILE A 24 0.47 -11.93 10.14
C ILE A 24 1.93 -11.93 10.59
N ILE A 25 2.74 -12.84 10.06
CA ILE A 25 4.18 -12.93 10.40
C ILE A 25 4.88 -11.62 10.03
N SER A 26 4.62 -11.08 8.84
CA SER A 26 5.16 -9.79 8.42
C SER A 26 4.75 -8.65 9.35
N GLN A 27 3.48 -8.62 9.77
CA GLN A 27 3.01 -7.58 10.66
C GLN A 27 3.65 -7.69 12.06
N TYR A 28 3.83 -8.92 12.54
CA TYR A 28 4.53 -9.18 13.80
C TYR A 28 5.98 -8.69 13.74
N VAL A 29 6.69 -8.94 12.63
CA VAL A 29 8.05 -8.43 12.44
C VAL A 29 8.10 -6.91 12.39
N ASN A 30 7.11 -6.24 11.80
CA ASN A 30 7.05 -4.77 11.82
C ASN A 30 6.87 -4.18 13.23
N ILE A 31 6.34 -4.96 14.19
CA ILE A 31 6.22 -4.53 15.59
C ILE A 31 7.56 -4.68 16.32
N ILE A 32 8.29 -5.77 16.07
CA ILE A 32 9.58 -6.05 16.73
C ILE A 32 10.71 -5.23 16.13
N ILE A 33 10.77 -5.17 14.79
CA ILE A 33 11.86 -4.55 14.04
C ILE A 33 11.32 -3.27 13.38
N PRO A 34 11.71 -2.08 13.88
CA PRO A 34 11.36 -0.83 13.24
C PRO A 34 12.04 -0.73 11.86
N GLY A 35 11.38 -0.06 10.90
CA GLY A 35 11.90 0.09 9.52
C GLY A 35 11.20 -0.75 8.44
N ARG A 36 10.01 -1.31 8.73
CA ARG A 36 9.15 -2.03 7.76
C ARG A 36 9.77 -3.31 7.17
N PHE A 37 10.67 -3.97 7.89
CA PHE A 37 11.31 -5.23 7.47
C PHE A 37 10.35 -6.41 7.28
N GLY A 38 9.13 -6.32 7.82
CA GLY A 38 8.11 -7.35 7.66
C GLY A 38 7.73 -7.61 6.20
N GLU A 39 7.73 -6.59 5.34
CA GLU A 39 7.42 -6.76 3.91
C GLU A 39 8.54 -7.46 3.15
N VAL A 40 9.80 -7.17 3.51
CA VAL A 40 10.98 -7.86 2.99
C VAL A 40 10.94 -9.33 3.38
N LEU A 41 10.61 -9.64 4.64
CA LEU A 41 10.43 -11.01 5.09
C LEU A 41 9.30 -11.73 4.34
N ARG A 42 8.16 -11.05 4.11
CA ARG A 42 7.05 -11.58 3.30
C ARG A 42 7.53 -12.03 1.93
N ALA A 43 8.30 -11.16 1.28
CA ALA A 43 8.82 -11.40 -0.06
C ALA A 43 9.82 -12.57 -0.07
N TYR A 44 10.75 -12.58 0.89
CA TYR A 44 11.75 -13.63 1.04
C TYR A 44 11.12 -15.00 1.29
N LEU A 45 10.21 -15.10 2.26
CA LEU A 45 9.55 -16.37 2.60
C LEU A 45 8.74 -16.91 1.43
N THR A 46 8.02 -16.05 0.71
CA THR A 46 7.22 -16.44 -0.46
C THR A 46 8.10 -16.89 -1.61
N SER A 47 9.19 -16.17 -1.88
CA SER A 47 10.18 -16.53 -2.90
C SER A 47 10.82 -17.88 -2.59
N LYS A 48 11.20 -18.12 -1.33
CA LYS A 48 11.82 -19.38 -0.87
C LYS A 48 10.86 -20.57 -0.92
N GLN A 49 9.62 -20.39 -0.44
CA GLN A 49 8.62 -21.48 -0.37
C GLN A 49 8.12 -21.90 -1.76
N HIS A 50 7.99 -20.95 -2.69
CA HIS A 50 7.40 -21.21 -4.00
C HIS A 50 8.41 -21.18 -5.16
N LYS A 51 9.71 -21.11 -4.87
CA LYS A 51 10.81 -21.10 -5.86
C LYS A 51 10.62 -20.09 -6.99
N VAL A 52 10.05 -18.92 -6.67
CA VAL A 52 9.88 -17.80 -7.61
C VAL A 52 10.94 -16.74 -7.33
N SER A 53 11.33 -15.98 -8.36
CA SER A 53 12.34 -14.93 -8.18
C SER A 53 11.91 -13.89 -7.14
N GLY A 54 12.81 -13.54 -6.23
CA GLY A 54 12.55 -12.51 -5.21
C GLY A 54 12.13 -11.18 -5.83
N GLY A 55 12.75 -10.80 -6.95
CA GLY A 55 12.40 -9.60 -7.70
C GLY A 55 10.95 -9.61 -8.23
N TYR A 56 10.42 -10.75 -8.66
CA TYR A 56 9.01 -10.86 -9.05
C TYR A 56 8.09 -10.61 -7.86
N VAL A 57 8.36 -11.26 -6.73
CA VAL A 57 7.55 -11.11 -5.53
C VAL A 57 7.59 -9.66 -5.03
N ILE A 58 8.78 -9.07 -4.92
CA ILE A 58 8.95 -7.65 -4.54
C ILE A 58 8.19 -6.74 -5.51
N GLY A 59 8.28 -6.97 -6.82
CA GLY A 59 7.52 -6.23 -7.82
C GLY A 59 6.01 -6.25 -7.57
N THR A 60 5.45 -7.42 -7.23
CA THR A 60 4.01 -7.49 -6.87
C THR A 60 3.65 -6.68 -5.62
N ILE A 61 4.55 -6.60 -4.64
CA ILE A 61 4.35 -5.77 -3.44
C ILE A 61 4.40 -4.30 -3.81
N VAL A 62 5.38 -3.87 -4.61
CA VAL A 62 5.49 -2.48 -5.08
C VAL A 62 4.24 -2.06 -5.85
N ILE A 63 3.73 -2.91 -6.74
CA ILE A 63 2.47 -2.66 -7.47
C ILE A 63 1.30 -2.53 -6.50
N GLU A 64 1.19 -3.41 -5.49
CA GLU A 64 0.16 -3.32 -4.45
C GLU A 64 0.20 -1.94 -3.76
N LYS A 65 1.40 -1.45 -3.39
CA LYS A 65 1.58 -0.14 -2.76
C LYS A 65 1.27 1.03 -3.66
N ILE A 66 1.65 0.98 -4.93
CA ILE A 66 1.32 2.03 -5.91
C ILE A 66 -0.19 2.12 -6.08
N LEU A 67 -0.87 0.98 -6.22
CA LEU A 67 -2.33 0.94 -6.32
C LEU A 67 -2.99 1.48 -5.05
N ASP A 68 -2.50 1.11 -3.87
CA ASP A 68 -2.99 1.64 -2.59
C ASP A 68 -2.82 3.16 -2.51
N PHE A 69 -1.67 3.66 -2.95
CA PHE A 69 -1.38 5.09 -2.98
C PHE A 69 -2.31 5.85 -3.95
N ILE A 70 -2.53 5.31 -5.16
CA ILE A 70 -3.46 5.90 -6.14
C ILE A 70 -4.87 5.95 -5.58
N VAL A 71 -5.36 4.85 -5.01
CA VAL A 71 -6.71 4.80 -4.41
C VAL A 71 -6.81 5.80 -3.26
N PHE A 72 -5.79 5.89 -2.41
CA PHE A 72 -5.73 6.86 -1.33
C PHE A 72 -5.82 8.30 -1.86
N VAL A 73 -5.02 8.66 -2.87
CA VAL A 73 -5.04 10.02 -3.47
C VAL A 73 -6.41 10.33 -4.08
N VAL A 74 -7.01 9.39 -4.82
CA VAL A 74 -8.33 9.56 -5.42
C VAL A 74 -9.39 9.82 -4.35
N LEU A 75 -9.43 8.99 -3.30
CA LEU A 75 -10.38 9.17 -2.20
C LEU A 75 -10.13 10.46 -1.42
N TRP A 76 -8.86 10.84 -1.24
CA TRP A 76 -8.47 12.05 -0.53
C TRP A 76 -8.92 13.32 -1.27
N ILE A 77 -8.86 13.32 -2.61
CA ILE A 77 -9.31 14.44 -3.44
C ILE A 77 -10.84 14.42 -3.63
N SER A 78 -11.46 13.24 -3.69
CA SER A 78 -12.90 13.15 -3.94
C SER A 78 -13.73 13.78 -2.82
N VAL A 79 -13.29 13.66 -1.56
CA VAL A 79 -14.00 14.24 -0.40
C VAL A 79 -14.20 15.75 -0.56
N PRO A 80 -13.15 16.60 -0.63
CA PRO A 80 -13.35 18.03 -0.79
C PRO A 80 -14.07 18.38 -2.11
N PHE A 81 -13.87 17.60 -3.18
CA PHE A 81 -14.56 17.82 -4.46
C PHE A 81 -16.09 17.69 -4.32
N PHE A 82 -16.58 16.63 -3.68
CA PHE A 82 -18.03 16.46 -3.46
C PHE A 82 -18.60 17.52 -2.52
N PHE A 83 -17.89 17.89 -1.45
CA PHE A 83 -18.32 18.97 -0.56
C PHE A 83 -18.40 20.35 -1.24
N ALA A 84 -17.55 20.60 -2.24
CA ALA A 84 -17.56 21.85 -3.00
C ALA A 84 -18.68 21.96 -4.02
N MET A 85 -19.21 20.83 -4.50
CA MET A 85 -20.35 20.82 -5.41
C MET A 85 -21.67 21.11 -4.71
N GLU A 86 -21.82 20.72 -3.43
CA GLU A 86 -23.09 20.84 -2.69
C GLU A 86 -23.30 22.23 -2.06
N LYS A 87 -22.22 22.96 -1.74
CA LYS A 87 -22.29 24.32 -1.18
C LYS A 87 -21.18 25.18 -1.80
N GLU A 88 -21.44 26.46 -2.06
CA GLU A 88 -20.39 27.46 -2.27
C GLU A 88 -19.59 27.65 -0.96
N VAL A 89 -18.71 26.69 -0.67
CA VAL A 89 -17.85 26.74 0.50
C VAL A 89 -16.75 27.75 0.22
N LYS A 90 -16.91 28.95 0.79
CA LYS A 90 -15.83 29.93 0.92
C LYS A 90 -14.65 29.24 1.61
N GLY A 91 -13.56 29.01 0.88
CA GLY A 91 -12.37 28.32 1.37
C GLY A 91 -12.08 26.96 0.74
N PHE A 92 -12.85 26.49 -0.25
CA PHE A 92 -12.55 25.24 -0.98
C PHE A 92 -11.11 25.18 -1.50
N ARG A 93 -10.62 26.27 -2.10
CA ARG A 93 -9.22 26.35 -2.61
C ARG A 93 -8.19 26.21 -1.49
N ILE A 94 -8.50 26.74 -0.30
CA ILE A 94 -7.64 26.67 0.88
C ILE A 94 -7.65 25.22 1.42
N ALA A 95 -8.81 24.60 1.55
CA ALA A 95 -8.94 23.21 1.98
C ALA A 95 -8.24 22.24 1.02
N LEU A 96 -8.38 22.46 -0.30
CA LEU A 96 -7.73 21.66 -1.33
C LEU A 96 -6.20 21.84 -1.29
N PHE A 97 -5.72 23.07 -1.09
CA PHE A 97 -4.29 23.34 -0.90
C PHE A 97 -3.73 22.61 0.33
N PHE A 98 -4.39 22.69 1.49
CA PHE A 98 -3.94 21.97 2.69
C PHE A 98 -4.03 20.44 2.53
N CYS A 99 -5.03 19.92 1.82
CA CYS A 99 -5.11 18.50 1.50
C CYS A 99 -3.96 18.03 0.61
N LEU A 100 -3.60 18.80 -0.44
CA LEU A 100 -2.47 18.50 -1.32
C LEU A 100 -1.12 18.64 -0.58
N LEU A 101 -1.00 19.65 0.27
CA LEU A 101 0.19 19.84 1.09
C LEU A 101 0.37 18.68 2.09
N ALA A 102 -0.70 18.25 2.76
CA ALA A 102 -0.67 17.12 3.68
C ALA A 102 -0.30 15.81 2.97
N THR A 103 -0.83 15.56 1.78
CA THR A 103 -0.47 14.38 0.97
C THR A 103 1.00 14.42 0.54
N LEU A 104 1.51 15.57 0.11
CA LEU A 104 2.93 15.76 -0.21
C LEU A 104 3.82 15.51 1.01
N LEU A 105 3.48 16.07 2.17
CA LEU A 105 4.25 15.89 3.41
C LEU A 105 4.23 14.45 3.90
N LEU A 106 3.09 13.76 3.82
CA LEU A 106 3.00 12.34 4.15
C LEU A 106 3.81 11.49 3.18
N PHE A 107 3.79 11.80 1.89
CA PHE A 107 4.63 11.13 0.90
C PHE A 107 6.12 11.32 1.24
N LEU A 108 6.56 12.57 1.47
CA LEU A 108 7.95 12.87 1.84
C LEU A 108 8.38 12.25 3.17
N PHE A 109 7.46 12.16 4.15
CA PHE A 109 7.71 11.51 5.43
C PHE A 109 7.86 9.99 5.27
N ILE A 110 7.01 9.37 4.44
CA ILE A 110 7.08 7.93 4.13
C ILE A 110 8.32 7.58 3.30
N TRP A 111 8.79 8.51 2.47
CA TRP A 111 9.94 8.34 1.58
C TRP A 111 11.27 8.82 2.18
N ARG A 112 11.25 9.39 3.39
CA ARG A 112 12.47 9.64 4.16
C ARG A 112 13.02 8.30 4.66
N PRO A 113 14.27 7.93 4.29
CA PRO A 113 14.90 6.68 4.73
C PRO A 113 15.11 6.64 6.25
#